data_AF-X1FB96-F1
#
_entry.id   AF-X1FB96-F1
#
_cell.length_a   1.000
_cell.length_b   1.000
_cell.length_c   1.000
_cell.angle_alpha   90.00
_cell.angle_beta   90.00
_cell.angle_gamma   90.00
#
_symmetry.space_group_name_H-M   'P 1'
#
loop_
_entity.id
_entity.type
_entity.pdbx_description
1 polymer ?
#
loop_
_entity_poly.entity_id
_entity_poly.type
_entity_poly.pdbx_seq_one_letter_code
_entity_poly.pdbx_strand_id
1 'polypeptide(L)'
;MTDRRYQITCIGLAIILLLVVRFPRLSSRGSAGLDKLIQEDKQKIVPVRAEIKRDVMIEFPILVLGGFRGPLVMGLWIRAEEEKNQQLWWNVKTYHEIIAHLQPNFPSVYVFNAWNLAYNLSVQWHELVSKYLWVLDGVRYAQKGMWINPGSPDIMFQLADIYDQKLGRSRPERFYYRQRFAEDTVRA
;
A
#
# COMPACT_ATOMS: atom_id res chain seq x y z
N MET A 1 -15.99 7.01 46.86
CA MET A 1 -16.56 5.66 46.70
C MET A 1 -17.43 5.66 45.45
N THR A 2 -16.89 5.24 44.30
CA THR A 2 -17.67 5.11 43.07
C THR A 2 -18.61 3.91 43.21
N ASP A 3 -19.92 4.15 43.09
CA ASP A 3 -20.94 3.12 43.25
C ASP A 3 -20.73 2.03 42.18
N ARG A 4 -20.63 0.77 42.62
CA ARG A 4 -20.48 -0.42 41.77
C ARG A 4 -21.56 -0.47 40.67
N ARG A 5 -22.74 0.10 40.93
CA ARG A 5 -23.86 0.22 39.98
C ARG A 5 -23.54 1.17 38.83
N TYR A 6 -22.81 2.25 39.08
CA TYR A 6 -22.37 3.22 38.06
C TYR A 6 -21.32 2.61 37.12
N GLN A 7 -20.38 1.83 37.68
CA GLN A 7 -19.38 1.14 36.87
C GLN A 7 -20.01 0.11 35.93
N ILE A 8 -21.01 -0.66 36.40
CA ILE A 8 -21.70 -1.66 35.58
C ILE A 8 -22.52 -0.99 34.47
N THR A 9 -23.19 0.13 34.74
CA THR A 9 -23.97 0.86 33.73
C THR A 9 -23.07 1.50 32.67
N CYS A 10 -21.92 2.08 33.05
CA CYS A 10 -20.96 2.60 32.09
C CYS A 10 -20.37 1.51 31.19
N ILE A 11 -20.05 0.33 31.75
CA ILE A 11 -19.54 -0.81 30.96
C ILE A 11 -20.62 -1.32 30.00
N GLY A 12 -21.87 -1.44 30.45
CA GLY A 12 -22.99 -1.85 29.60
C GLY A 12 -23.22 -0.89 28.43
N LEU A 13 -23.21 0.42 28.68
CA LEU A 13 -23.34 1.44 27.63
C LEU A 13 -22.17 1.41 26.64
N ALA A 14 -20.94 1.20 27.10
CA ALA A 14 -19.77 1.08 26.24
C ALA A 14 -19.84 -0.16 25.32
N ILE A 15 -20.34 -1.29 25.84
CA ILE A 15 -20.54 -2.52 25.05
C ILE A 15 -21.64 -2.31 23.98
N ILE A 16 -22.75 -1.65 24.33
CA ILE A 16 -23.82 -1.33 23.38
C ILE A 16 -23.30 -0.40 22.28
N LEU A 17 -22.51 0.61 22.65
CA LEU A 17 -21.91 1.54 21.68
C LEU A 17 -20.95 0.82 20.73
N LEU A 18 -20.14 -0.11 21.25
CA LEU A 18 -19.26 -0.97 20.44
C LEU A 18 -20.04 -1.90 19.50
N LEU A 19 -21.18 -2.43 19.92
CA LEU A 19 -22.03 -3.27 19.08
C LEU A 19 -22.72 -2.46 17.98
N VAL A 20 -23.22 -1.25 18.29
CA VAL A 20 -23.87 -0.37 17.31
C VAL A 20 -22.90 0.14 16.25
N VAL A 21 -21.64 0.40 16.61
CA VAL A 21 -20.58 0.78 15.66
C VAL A 21 -20.15 -0.40 14.77
N ARG A 22 -20.31 -1.64 15.24
CA ARG A 22 -19.87 -2.86 14.53
C ARG A 22 -20.87 -3.40 13.51
N PHE A 23 -22.13 -2.99 13.58
CA PHE A 23 -23.09 -3.28 12.52
C PHE A 23 -23.06 -2.18 11.47
N PRO A 24 -22.58 -2.44 10.23
CA PRO A 24 -22.78 -1.49 9.14
C PRO A 24 -24.29 -1.27 9.00
N ARG A 25 -24.69 0.01 8.92
CA ARG A 25 -26.09 0.42 8.69
C ARG A 25 -26.67 -0.47 7.60
N LEU A 26 -27.74 -1.19 7.93
CA LEU A 26 -28.53 -1.96 6.96
C LEU A 26 -28.93 -0.98 5.85
N SER A 27 -28.26 -1.10 4.70
CA SER A 27 -28.41 -0.15 3.61
C SER A 27 -29.84 -0.18 3.11
N SER A 28 -30.40 1.02 3.01
CA SER A 28 -31.72 1.29 2.47
C SER A 28 -31.87 0.65 1.08
N ARG A 29 -32.97 -0.08 0.95
CA ARG A 29 -33.52 -0.78 -0.22
C ARG A 29 -33.67 0.15 -1.44
N GLY A 30 -32.58 0.47 -2.14
CA GLY A 30 -32.60 1.40 -3.29
C GLY A 30 -31.47 1.33 -4.33
N SER A 31 -30.44 0.48 -4.20
CA SER A 31 -29.30 0.44 -5.14
C SER A 31 -29.13 -0.85 -5.95
N ALA A 32 -30.04 -1.82 -5.81
CA ALA A 32 -29.88 -3.18 -6.35
C ALA A 32 -29.67 -3.25 -7.88
N GLY A 33 -30.06 -2.22 -8.64
CA GLY A 33 -29.83 -2.12 -10.08
C GLY A 33 -28.45 -1.54 -10.44
N LEU A 34 -27.96 -0.55 -9.70
CA LEU A 34 -26.64 0.06 -9.90
C LEU A 34 -25.52 -0.89 -9.46
N ASP A 35 -25.74 -1.61 -8.37
CA ASP A 35 -24.76 -2.57 -7.86
C ASP A 35 -24.54 -3.71 -8.88
N LYS A 36 -25.61 -4.18 -9.55
CA LYS A 36 -25.53 -5.21 -10.60
C LYS A 36 -24.74 -4.76 -11.82
N LEU A 37 -24.93 -3.52 -12.27
CA LEU A 37 -24.20 -2.97 -13.42
C LEU A 37 -22.70 -2.78 -13.12
N ILE A 38 -22.36 -2.35 -11.90
CA ILE A 38 -20.97 -2.24 -11.44
C ILE A 38 -20.33 -3.63 -11.29
N GLN A 39 -21.11 -4.66 -10.95
CA GLN A 39 -20.63 -6.02 -10.77
C GLN A 39 -20.40 -6.74 -12.10
N GLU A 40 -21.27 -6.53 -13.10
CA GLU A 40 -21.10 -7.06 -14.45
C GLU A 40 -19.89 -6.44 -15.18
N ASP A 41 -19.64 -5.14 -15.00
CA ASP A 41 -18.49 -4.46 -15.59
C ASP A 41 -17.15 -4.92 -14.97
N LYS A 42 -17.15 -5.16 -13.64
CA LYS A 42 -15.99 -5.73 -12.92
C LYS A 42 -15.68 -7.18 -13.31
N GLN A 43 -16.64 -7.94 -13.82
CA GLN A 43 -16.41 -9.32 -14.28
C GLN A 43 -15.83 -9.40 -15.70
N LYS A 44 -16.07 -8.38 -16.53
CA LYS A 44 -15.60 -8.37 -17.93
C LYS A 44 -14.17 -7.89 -18.10
N ILE A 45 -13.59 -7.23 -17.11
CA ILE A 45 -12.22 -6.73 -17.15
C ILE A 45 -11.43 -7.46 -16.05
N VAL A 46 -10.38 -8.20 -16.43
CA VAL A 46 -9.38 -8.90 -15.58
C VAL A 46 -9.70 -10.36 -15.18
N PRO A 47 -9.31 -11.36 -15.99
CA PRO A 47 -9.13 -12.73 -15.50
C PRO A 47 -7.69 -12.95 -15.04
N VAL A 48 -7.23 -12.24 -14.00
CA VAL A 48 -6.03 -12.63 -13.22
C VAL A 48 -6.24 -12.21 -11.78
N ARG A 49 -7.28 -12.75 -11.12
CA ARG A 49 -7.21 -12.90 -9.67
C ARG A 49 -6.26 -14.07 -9.43
N ALA A 50 -4.96 -13.79 -9.47
CA ALA A 50 -3.99 -14.66 -8.82
C ALA A 50 -4.49 -14.82 -7.39
N GLU A 51 -4.85 -16.04 -7.03
CA GLU A 51 -5.25 -16.41 -5.70
C GLU A 51 -4.00 -16.22 -4.82
N ILE A 52 -3.76 -14.98 -4.36
CA ILE A 52 -2.76 -14.71 -3.35
C ILE A 52 -3.25 -15.50 -2.15
N LYS A 53 -2.61 -16.65 -1.91
CA LYS A 53 -2.83 -17.49 -0.75
C LYS A 53 -2.54 -16.61 0.46
N ARG A 54 -3.59 -16.02 1.03
CA ARG A 54 -3.50 -15.07 2.13
C ARG A 54 -2.99 -15.83 3.33
N ASP A 55 -1.71 -15.67 3.62
CA ASP A 55 -1.05 -16.37 4.70
C ASP A 55 -1.68 -15.96 6.03
N VAL A 56 -2.13 -16.94 6.83
CA VAL A 56 -2.80 -16.74 8.12
C VAL A 56 -1.91 -15.92 9.07
N MET A 57 -0.59 -16.01 8.90
CA MET A 57 0.40 -15.24 9.65
C MET A 57 0.29 -13.72 9.41
N ILE A 58 -0.26 -13.28 8.27
CA ILE A 58 -0.42 -11.86 7.90
C ILE A 58 -1.77 -11.29 8.36
N GLU A 59 -2.83 -12.11 8.38
CA GLU A 59 -4.16 -11.69 8.83
C GLU A 59 -4.25 -11.60 10.37
N PHE A 60 -3.52 -12.44 11.10
CA PHE A 60 -3.57 -12.47 12.56
C PHE A 60 -3.20 -11.12 13.22
N PRO A 61 -2.09 -10.44 12.84
CA PRO A 61 -1.79 -9.10 13.37
C PRO A 61 -2.86 -8.07 13.03
N ILE A 62 -3.41 -8.12 11.81
CA ILE A 62 -4.47 -7.19 11.38
C ILE A 62 -5.73 -7.36 12.24
N LEU A 63 -6.12 -8.60 12.48
CA LEU A 63 -7.29 -8.98 13.26
C LEU A 63 -7.13 -8.68 14.75
N VAL A 64 -5.94 -8.95 15.31
CA VAL A 64 -5.63 -8.78 16.73
C VAL A 64 -5.38 -7.32 17.08
N LEU A 65 -4.66 -6.58 16.24
CA LEU A 65 -4.32 -5.18 16.53
C LEU A 65 -5.54 -4.26 16.38
N GLY A 66 -6.50 -4.57 15.51
CA GLY A 66 -7.70 -3.76 15.33
C GLY A 66 -7.36 -2.27 15.16
N GLY A 67 -7.83 -1.43 16.09
CA GLY A 67 -7.56 0.02 16.11
C GLY A 67 -6.10 0.42 16.38
N PHE A 68 -5.27 -0.45 16.97
CA PHE A 68 -3.86 -0.17 17.25
C PHE A 68 -2.96 -0.21 16.00
N ARG A 69 -3.48 -0.64 14.85
CA ARG A 69 -2.74 -0.64 13.57
C ARG A 69 -2.23 0.75 13.19
N GLY A 70 -3.03 1.80 13.42
CA GLY A 70 -2.66 3.18 13.10
C GLY A 70 -1.40 3.65 13.84
N PRO A 71 -1.39 3.65 15.19
CA PRO A 71 -0.22 4.01 15.97
C PRO A 71 1.02 3.14 15.69
N LEU A 72 0.85 1.83 15.48
CA LEU A 72 1.96 0.95 15.12
C LEU A 72 2.59 1.36 13.78
N VAL A 73 1.77 1.59 12.77
CA VAL A 73 2.22 2.05 11.46
C VAL A 73 2.93 3.40 11.55
N MET A 74 2.42 4.34 12.36
CA MET A 74 3.10 5.61 12.59
C MET A 74 4.50 5.41 13.19
N GLY A 75 4.63 4.52 14.18
CA GLY A 75 5.94 4.16 14.75
C GLY A 75 6.89 3.55 13.72
N LEU A 76 6.39 2.67 12.84
CA LEU A 76 7.18 2.07 11.77
C LEU A 76 7.66 3.10 10.75
N TRP A 77 6.83 4.09 10.39
CA TRP A 77 7.25 5.19 9.52
C TRP A 77 8.38 6.00 10.14
N ILE A 78 8.28 6.34 11.42
CA ILE A 78 9.35 7.06 12.14
C ILE A 78 10.65 6.27 12.11
N ARG A 79 10.60 4.94 12.36
CA ARG A 79 11.78 4.09 12.31
C ARG A 79 12.37 3.96 10.90
N ALA A 80 11.52 3.83 9.89
CA ALA A 80 11.96 3.82 8.50
C ALA A 80 12.69 5.11 8.12
N GLU A 81 12.18 6.27 8.56
CA GLU A 81 12.82 7.56 8.31
C GLU A 81 14.16 7.71 9.04
N GLU A 82 14.24 7.29 10.31
CA GLU A 82 15.48 7.26 11.10
C GLU A 82 16.56 6.40 10.40
N GLU A 83 16.20 5.20 9.98
CA GLU A 83 17.13 4.28 9.33
C GLU A 83 17.51 4.72 7.92
N LYS A 84 16.60 5.39 7.20
CA LYS A 84 16.92 6.07 5.95
C LYS A 84 18.02 7.13 6.17
N ASN A 85 17.92 7.90 7.25
CA ASN A 85 18.92 8.92 7.58
C ASN A 85 20.28 8.32 7.97
N GLN A 86 20.29 7.10 8.52
CA GLN A 86 21.49 6.31 8.80
C GLN A 86 22.01 5.52 7.58
N GLN A 87 21.40 5.69 6.41
CA GLN A 87 21.76 4.99 5.16
C GLN A 87 21.60 3.45 5.22
N LEU A 88 20.71 2.95 6.09
CA LEU A 88 20.40 1.52 6.24
C LEU A 88 19.26 1.11 5.28
N TRP A 89 19.50 1.18 3.98
CA TRP A 89 18.46 1.08 2.94
C TRP A 89 17.69 -0.26 2.91
N TRP A 90 18.33 -1.36 3.31
CA TRP A 90 17.68 -2.68 3.37
C TRP A 90 16.55 -2.71 4.40
N ASN A 91 16.75 -2.06 5.54
CA ASN A 91 15.77 -2.04 6.61
C ASN A 91 14.59 -1.13 6.26
N VAL A 92 14.84 -0.02 5.54
CA VAL A 92 13.78 0.86 5.01
C VAL A 92 12.78 0.06 4.17
N LYS A 93 13.25 -0.79 3.24
CA LYS A 93 12.37 -1.67 2.46
C LYS A 93 11.54 -2.60 3.34
N THR A 94 12.16 -3.21 4.35
CA THR A 94 11.50 -4.13 5.28
C THR A 94 10.37 -3.43 6.04
N TYR A 95 10.62 -2.24 6.59
CA TYR A 95 9.58 -1.48 7.29
C TYR A 95 8.43 -1.11 6.35
N HIS A 96 8.73 -0.68 5.13
CA HIS A 96 7.73 -0.33 4.13
C HIS A 96 6.84 -1.52 3.75
N GLU A 97 7.42 -2.72 3.62
CA GLU A 97 6.66 -3.96 3.41
C GLU A 97 5.76 -4.31 4.60
N ILE A 98 6.27 -4.19 5.83
CA ILE A 98 5.45 -4.40 7.04
C ILE A 98 4.29 -3.41 7.08
N ILE A 99 4.53 -2.14 6.77
CA ILE A 99 3.49 -1.11 6.72
C ILE A 99 2.42 -1.44 5.67
N ALA A 100 2.83 -1.85 4.46
CA ALA A 100 1.89 -2.25 3.42
C ALA A 100 1.07 -3.48 3.81
N HIS A 101 1.66 -4.43 4.54
CA HIS A 101 0.91 -5.55 5.12
C HIS A 101 -0.05 -5.10 6.21
N LEU A 102 0.33 -4.12 7.04
CA LEU A 102 -0.54 -3.57 8.07
C LEU A 102 -1.66 -2.68 7.52
N GLN A 103 -1.52 -2.13 6.31
CA GLN A 103 -2.50 -1.23 5.68
C GLN A 103 -2.67 -1.51 4.17
N PRO A 104 -3.11 -2.71 3.76
CA PRO A 104 -3.10 -3.12 2.36
C PRO A 104 -4.12 -2.37 1.50
N ASN A 105 -5.22 -1.90 2.10
CA ASN A 105 -6.29 -1.18 1.40
C ASN A 105 -6.05 0.34 1.34
N PHE A 106 -4.83 0.80 1.60
CA PHE A 106 -4.50 2.22 1.66
C PHE A 106 -3.56 2.56 0.49
N PRO A 107 -4.10 3.06 -0.64
CA PRO A 107 -3.31 3.32 -1.85
C PRO A 107 -2.10 4.23 -1.61
N SER A 108 -2.22 5.19 -0.69
CA SER A 108 -1.16 6.14 -0.37
C SER A 108 0.12 5.46 0.13
N VAL A 109 0.04 4.29 0.78
CA VAL A 109 1.23 3.52 1.19
C VAL A 109 2.04 3.07 -0.02
N TYR A 110 1.35 2.58 -1.06
CA TYR A 110 1.99 2.12 -2.28
C TYR A 110 2.50 3.27 -3.13
N VAL A 111 1.74 4.36 -3.23
CA VAL A 111 2.16 5.60 -3.91
C VAL A 111 3.44 6.14 -3.27
N PHE A 112 3.43 6.34 -1.95
CA PHE A 112 4.57 6.86 -1.23
C PHE A 112 5.79 5.95 -1.37
N ASN A 113 5.64 4.63 -1.17
CA ASN A 113 6.77 3.71 -1.24
C ASN A 113 7.35 3.61 -2.64
N ALA A 114 6.50 3.55 -3.67
CA ALA A 114 6.95 3.55 -5.06
C ALA A 114 7.72 4.83 -5.39
N TRP A 115 7.19 5.99 -5.00
CA TRP A 115 7.85 7.27 -5.16
C TRP A 115 9.18 7.34 -4.39
N ASN A 116 9.20 6.94 -3.12
CA ASN A 116 10.40 6.98 -2.29
C ASN A 116 11.53 6.10 -2.85
N LEU A 117 11.21 4.91 -3.36
CA LEU A 117 12.18 4.04 -4.03
C LEU A 117 12.73 4.69 -5.31
N ALA A 118 11.82 5.14 -6.19
CA ALA A 118 12.18 5.65 -7.50
C ALA A 118 12.82 7.04 -7.48
N TYR A 119 12.53 7.87 -6.47
CA TYR A 119 13.02 9.24 -6.39
C TYR A 119 14.08 9.37 -5.29
N ASN A 120 13.73 9.15 -4.03
CA ASN A 120 14.62 9.45 -2.90
C ASN A 120 15.78 8.47 -2.75
N LEU A 121 15.51 7.16 -2.84
CA LEU A 121 16.54 6.15 -2.63
C LEU A 121 17.41 6.00 -3.88
N SER A 122 16.82 6.04 -5.08
CA SER A 122 17.61 5.94 -6.32
C SER A 122 18.74 6.98 -6.40
N VAL A 123 18.52 8.23 -5.95
CA VAL A 123 19.51 9.32 -6.09
C VAL A 123 20.66 9.21 -5.09
N GLN A 124 20.57 8.36 -4.08
CA GLN A 124 21.65 8.13 -3.11
C GLN A 124 22.80 7.32 -3.70
N TRP A 125 22.57 6.64 -4.82
CA TRP A 125 23.54 5.77 -5.47
C TRP A 125 24.31 6.51 -6.54
N HIS A 126 25.58 6.17 -6.71
CA HIS A 126 26.42 6.77 -7.73
C HIS A 126 26.36 5.98 -9.04
N GLU A 127 26.36 4.64 -8.97
CA GLU A 127 26.34 3.80 -10.15
C GLU A 127 24.97 3.81 -10.84
N LEU A 128 24.96 4.01 -12.16
CA LEU A 128 23.74 4.03 -12.97
C LEU A 128 22.93 2.72 -12.87
N VAL A 129 23.62 1.58 -12.77
CA VAL A 129 23.00 0.26 -12.58
C VAL A 129 22.19 0.24 -11.28
N SER A 130 22.81 0.66 -10.17
CA SER A 130 22.17 0.72 -8.86
C SER A 130 20.95 1.65 -8.89
N LYS A 131 21.11 2.89 -9.42
CA LYS A 131 20.00 3.83 -9.56
C LYS A 131 18.83 3.24 -10.34
N TYR A 132 19.11 2.56 -11.46
CA TYR A 132 18.11 1.92 -12.31
C TYR A 132 17.33 0.83 -11.57
N LEU A 133 18.02 -0.03 -10.82
CA LEU A 133 17.38 -1.10 -10.05
C LEU A 133 16.39 -0.54 -9.01
N TRP A 134 16.73 0.57 -8.34
CA TRP A 134 15.82 1.24 -7.40
C TRP A 134 14.62 1.88 -8.09
N VAL A 135 14.80 2.44 -9.29
CA VAL A 135 13.67 2.92 -10.11
C VAL A 135 12.74 1.77 -10.48
N LEU A 136 13.29 0.63 -10.92
CA LEU A 136 12.51 -0.56 -11.22
C LEU A 136 11.84 -1.17 -9.98
N ASP A 137 12.46 -1.12 -8.81
CA ASP A 137 11.82 -1.52 -7.56
C ASP A 137 10.59 -0.64 -7.29
N GLY A 138 10.68 0.67 -7.51
CA GLY A 138 9.53 1.58 -7.40
C GLY A 138 8.40 1.24 -8.38
N VAL A 139 8.73 0.95 -9.64
CA VAL A 139 7.76 0.47 -10.66
C VAL A 139 7.07 -0.80 -10.19
N ARG A 140 7.84 -1.81 -9.75
CA ARG A 140 7.30 -3.09 -9.26
C ARG A 140 6.43 -2.90 -8.01
N TYR A 141 6.81 -1.98 -7.13
CA TYR A 141 6.02 -1.67 -5.93
C TYR A 141 4.68 -1.02 -6.25
N ALA A 142 4.65 -0.08 -7.21
CA ALA A 142 3.41 0.51 -7.70
C ALA A 142 2.53 -0.55 -8.39
N GLN A 143 3.10 -1.43 -9.21
CA GLN A 143 2.37 -2.56 -9.82
C GLN A 143 1.76 -3.47 -8.76
N LYS A 144 2.53 -3.87 -7.72
CA LYS A 144 2.02 -4.60 -6.55
C LYS A 144 0.83 -3.88 -5.92
N GLY A 145 0.93 -2.56 -5.74
CA GLY A 145 -0.16 -1.72 -5.25
C GLY A 145 -1.41 -1.78 -6.13
N MET A 146 -1.27 -1.79 -7.46
CA MET A 146 -2.40 -1.93 -8.39
C MET A 146 -3.08 -3.29 -8.29
N TRP A 147 -2.31 -4.37 -8.09
CA TRP A 147 -2.88 -5.70 -7.87
C TRP A 147 -3.70 -5.80 -6.59
N ILE A 148 -3.24 -5.13 -5.52
CA ILE A 148 -3.91 -5.14 -4.21
C ILE A 148 -5.09 -4.15 -4.18
N ASN A 149 -4.95 -2.98 -4.80
CA ASN A 149 -5.94 -1.91 -4.86
C ASN A 149 -6.36 -1.64 -6.32
N PRO A 150 -7.07 -2.59 -6.96
CA PRO A 150 -7.48 -2.44 -8.35
C PRO A 150 -8.43 -1.23 -8.49
N GLY A 151 -8.14 -0.38 -9.48
CA GLY A 151 -8.94 0.82 -9.77
C GLY A 151 -8.53 2.07 -8.98
N SER A 152 -7.44 2.05 -8.22
CA SER A 152 -6.88 3.28 -7.63
C SER A 152 -6.25 4.16 -8.73
N PRO A 153 -6.80 5.36 -9.01
CA PRO A 153 -6.20 6.27 -9.98
C PRO A 153 -4.85 6.82 -9.49
N ASP A 154 -4.67 6.96 -8.17
CA ASP A 154 -3.43 7.50 -7.59
C ASP A 154 -2.23 6.58 -7.85
N ILE A 155 -2.43 5.26 -7.70
CA ILE A 155 -1.35 4.29 -7.97
C ILE A 155 -1.05 4.23 -9.47
N MET A 156 -2.09 4.25 -10.31
CA MET A 156 -1.93 4.30 -11.77
C MET A 156 -1.15 5.54 -12.20
N PHE A 157 -1.51 6.71 -11.65
CA PHE A 157 -0.80 7.95 -11.89
C PHE A 157 0.65 7.86 -11.43
N GLN A 158 0.91 7.34 -10.23
CA GLN A 158 2.28 7.19 -9.72
C GLN A 158 3.13 6.27 -10.58
N LEU A 159 2.55 5.17 -11.09
CA LEU A 159 3.24 4.27 -12.01
C LEU A 159 3.60 4.99 -13.32
N ALA A 160 2.63 5.69 -13.92
CA ALA A 160 2.83 6.47 -15.14
C ALA A 160 3.89 7.56 -14.94
N ASP A 161 3.87 8.23 -13.79
CA ASP A 161 4.81 9.27 -13.41
C ASP A 161 6.25 8.74 -13.32
N ILE A 162 6.45 7.56 -12.73
CA ILE A 162 7.78 6.92 -12.67
C ILE A 162 8.27 6.58 -14.08
N TYR A 163 7.40 6.02 -14.94
CA TYR A 163 7.76 5.74 -16.33
C TYR A 163 8.18 6.99 -17.09
N ASP A 164 7.40 8.06 -16.98
CA ASP A 164 7.66 9.29 -17.71
C ASP A 164 8.88 10.04 -17.16
N GLN A 165 8.87 10.39 -15.88
CA GLN A 165 9.90 11.25 -15.30
C GLN A 165 11.22 10.52 -15.08
N LYS A 166 11.19 9.32 -14.48
CA LYS A 166 12.41 8.60 -14.12
C LYS A 166 12.97 7.84 -15.30
N LEU A 167 12.18 7.02 -15.99
CA LEU A 167 12.69 6.20 -17.10
C LEU A 167 12.77 6.98 -18.42
N GLY A 168 11.80 7.86 -18.70
CA GLY A 168 11.73 8.60 -19.97
C GLY A 168 12.58 9.87 -20.01
N ARG A 169 12.48 10.72 -18.99
CA ARG A 169 12.96 12.12 -19.03
C ARG A 169 14.16 12.45 -18.14
N SER A 170 14.61 11.53 -17.29
CA SER A 170 15.73 11.78 -16.36
C SER A 170 17.02 12.22 -17.08
N ARG A 171 17.77 13.15 -16.48
CA ARG A 171 19.01 13.67 -17.05
C ARG A 171 20.14 13.56 -16.02
N PRO A 172 21.30 12.98 -16.38
CA PRO A 172 21.65 12.37 -17.68
C PRO A 172 21.16 10.92 -17.86
N GLU A 173 20.51 10.32 -16.87
CA GLU A 173 20.35 8.86 -16.77
C GLU A 173 19.44 8.20 -17.82
N ARG A 174 18.53 8.95 -18.47
CA ARG A 174 17.56 8.41 -19.45
C ARG A 174 18.17 7.55 -20.54
N PHE A 175 19.39 7.85 -21.01
CA PHE A 175 20.01 7.08 -22.08
C PHE A 175 20.31 5.65 -21.62
N TYR A 176 20.92 5.53 -20.44
CA TYR A 176 21.19 4.24 -19.82
C TYR A 176 19.89 3.51 -19.46
N TYR A 177 18.91 4.20 -18.85
CA TYR A 177 17.66 3.58 -18.44
C TYR A 177 16.85 3.05 -19.62
N ARG A 178 16.70 3.82 -20.71
CA ARG A 178 15.94 3.39 -21.88
C ARG A 178 16.57 2.19 -22.58
N GLN A 179 17.90 2.17 -22.71
CA GLN A 179 18.61 1.03 -23.27
C GLN A 179 18.41 -0.20 -22.40
N ARG A 180 18.68 -0.10 -21.09
CA ARG A 180 18.58 -1.22 -20.17
C ARG A 180 17.15 -1.75 -20.06
N PHE A 181 16.16 -0.87 -20.03
CA PHE A 181 14.74 -1.22 -20.01
C PHE A 181 14.31 -1.99 -21.25
N ALA A 182 14.77 -1.58 -22.43
CA ALA A 182 14.52 -2.31 -23.67
C ALA A 182 15.13 -3.72 -23.64
N GLU A 183 16.37 -3.85 -23.16
CA GLU A 183 17.04 -5.15 -23.01
C GLU A 183 16.30 -6.08 -22.03
N ASP A 184 15.84 -5.56 -20.90
CA ASP A 184 15.13 -6.34 -19.89
C ASP A 184 13.74 -6.77 -20.38
N THR A 185 13.05 -5.93 -21.17
CA THR A 185 11.72 -6.24 -21.73
C THR A 185 11.80 -7.27 -22.86
N VAL A 186 12.87 -7.27 -23.65
CA VAL A 186 13.07 -8.25 -24.74
C VAL A 186 13.44 -9.65 -24.22
N ARG A 187 13.97 -9.73 -22.99
CA ARG A 187 14.42 -11.00 -22.38
C ARG A 187 13.39 -11.65 -21.44
N ALA A 188 12.29 -10.96 -21.13
CA ALA A 188 11.23 -11.42 -20.24
C ALA A 188 10.09 -12.09 -21.02
#